data_AF-A0A662QBC9-F1
#
_entry.id   AF-A0A662QBC9-F1
#
_cell.length_a   1.000
_cell.length_b   1.000
_cell.length_c   1.000
_cell.angle_alpha   90.00
_cell.angle_beta   90.00
_cell.angle_gamma   90.00
#
_symmetry.space_group_name_H-M   'P 1'
#
loop_
_entity.id
_entity.type
_entity.pdbx_description
1 polymer ?
#
loop_
_entity_poly.entity_id
_entity_poly.type
_entity_poly.pdbx_seq_one_letter_code
_entity_poly.pdbx_strand_id
1 'polypeptide(L)'
;MLAILLRYPIMYGIDGPYYLHQMRHLLAEGMLKYPDPPLTYYMLAPFYSFFPDKNIGLKVAVAFYGGLTSLILFTAFRRFCDLSGLTASLTFALSPFTLRLAEDFIKNYVSLIFLSTFIYILLNVRDRKRAAIYSSIIAIASALSHVLTFGVLALFSLLILFLSLIRRSDDLVVRYASASAAITSMMILMISLFIFPQITGYDSFKLLSFLNQPFVR
;
A
#
# COMPACT_ATOMS: atom_id res chain seq x y z
N MET A 1 13.36 11.86 6.77
CA MET A 1 13.29 10.60 6.01
C MET A 1 14.51 10.39 5.10
N LEU A 2 14.69 11.18 4.04
CA LEU A 2 15.77 10.97 3.08
C LEU A 2 17.17 10.97 3.71
N ALA A 3 17.45 11.88 4.65
CA ALA A 3 18.72 11.92 5.38
C ALA A 3 19.07 10.60 6.09
N ILE A 4 18.07 9.85 6.56
CA ILE A 4 18.27 8.53 7.20
C ILE A 4 18.65 7.49 6.14
N LEU A 5 17.91 7.47 5.02
CA LEU A 5 18.14 6.55 3.91
C LEU A 5 19.51 6.75 3.22
N LEU A 6 20.08 7.96 3.27
CA LEU A 6 21.37 8.28 2.66
C LEU A 6 22.58 7.96 3.55
N ARG A 7 22.39 7.47 4.79
CA ARG A 7 23.49 7.19 5.73
C ARG A 7 24.52 6.18 5.20
N TYR A 8 24.10 5.17 4.44
CA TYR A 8 25.00 4.24 3.75
C TYR A 8 24.72 4.23 2.25
N PRO A 9 25.72 3.95 1.38
CA PRO A 9 25.55 4.04 -0.07
C PRO A 9 24.68 2.91 -0.65
N ILE A 10 24.57 1.77 0.03
CA ILE A 10 23.81 0.61 -0.44
C ILE A 10 22.31 0.74 -0.13
N MET A 11 21.47 0.07 -0.93
CA MET A 11 20.06 -0.07 -0.60
C MET A 11 19.87 -0.82 0.72
N TYR A 12 18.96 -0.34 1.56
CA TYR A 12 18.71 -0.92 2.88
C TYR A 12 17.76 -2.10 2.80
N GLY A 13 17.71 -2.84 3.91
CA GLY A 13 16.71 -3.86 4.15
C GLY A 13 16.98 -5.18 3.45
N ILE A 14 16.18 -6.16 3.85
CA ILE A 14 16.25 -7.53 3.34
C ILE A 14 15.91 -7.55 1.84
N ASP A 15 14.96 -6.73 1.40
CA ASP A 15 14.50 -6.70 0.00
C ASP A 15 15.28 -5.72 -0.88
N GLY A 16 16.21 -4.92 -0.34
CA GLY A 16 16.91 -3.86 -1.08
C GLY A 16 17.56 -4.35 -2.39
N PRO A 17 18.39 -5.42 -2.37
CA PRO A 17 18.96 -6.01 -3.57
C PRO A 17 17.93 -6.57 -4.55
N TYR A 18 16.83 -7.14 -4.03
CA TYR A 18 15.74 -7.68 -4.84
C TYR A 18 15.09 -6.58 -5.69
N TYR A 19 14.82 -5.41 -5.12
CA TYR A 19 14.27 -4.27 -5.87
C TYR A 19 15.21 -3.75 -6.95
N LEU A 20 16.52 -3.64 -6.68
CA LEU A 20 17.49 -3.20 -7.69
C LEU A 20 17.53 -4.14 -8.88
N HIS A 21 17.58 -5.45 -8.62
CA HIS A 21 17.59 -6.47 -9.66
C HIS A 21 16.28 -6.45 -10.45
N GLN A 22 15.16 -6.33 -9.75
CA GLN A 22 13.85 -6.37 -10.38
C GLN A 22 13.59 -5.14 -11.26
N MET A 23 14.02 -3.96 -10.81
CA MET A 23 13.92 -2.70 -11.58
C MET A 23 14.85 -2.69 -12.78
N ARG A 24 16.06 -3.25 -12.66
CA ARG A 24 16.99 -3.40 -13.79
C ARG A 24 16.36 -4.23 -14.90
N HIS A 25 15.78 -5.36 -14.56
CA HIS A 25 15.12 -6.23 -15.52
C HIS A 25 13.90 -5.57 -16.16
N LEU A 26 13.07 -4.89 -15.34
CA LEU A 26 11.90 -4.17 -15.84
C LEU A 26 12.25 -3.12 -16.90
N LEU A 27 13.32 -2.35 -16.69
CA LEU A 27 13.75 -1.34 -17.66
C LEU A 27 14.50 -1.92 -18.87
N ALA A 28 15.12 -3.09 -18.73
CA ALA A 28 15.86 -3.72 -19.82
C ALA A 28 14.94 -4.52 -20.76
N GLU A 29 13.99 -5.28 -20.20
CA GLU A 29 13.16 -6.25 -20.94
C GLU A 29 11.68 -5.85 -21.00
N GLY A 30 11.28 -4.77 -20.33
CA GLY A 30 9.90 -4.31 -20.28
C GLY A 30 8.99 -5.16 -19.37
N MET A 31 9.53 -6.19 -18.71
CA MET A 31 8.77 -7.10 -17.86
C MET A 31 9.46 -7.36 -16.52
N LEU A 32 8.66 -7.71 -15.51
CA LEU A 32 9.20 -8.19 -14.24
C LEU A 32 9.83 -9.58 -14.44
N LYS A 33 10.86 -9.85 -13.65
CA LYS A 33 11.65 -11.08 -13.66
C LYS A 33 10.98 -12.13 -12.81
N TYR A 34 10.55 -11.71 -11.62
CA TYR A 34 9.73 -12.50 -10.71
C TYR A 34 8.28 -12.00 -10.77
N PRO A 35 7.29 -12.92 -10.80
CA PRO A 35 5.88 -12.56 -10.85
C PRO A 35 5.46 -11.92 -9.52
N ASP A 36 4.98 -10.68 -9.58
CA ASP A 36 4.66 -9.86 -8.41
C ASP A 36 3.75 -8.70 -8.85
N PRO A 37 2.81 -8.17 -8.02
CA PRO A 37 1.95 -7.07 -8.45
C PRO A 37 2.76 -5.85 -8.92
N PRO A 38 2.50 -5.32 -10.13
CA PRO A 38 3.48 -4.49 -10.84
C PRO A 38 3.41 -3.00 -10.50
N LEU A 39 2.30 -2.50 -9.94
CA LEU A 39 2.04 -1.06 -9.85
C LEU A 39 3.13 -0.33 -9.06
N THR A 40 3.60 -0.92 -7.95
CA THR A 40 4.65 -0.28 -7.15
C THR A 40 5.97 -0.17 -7.92
N TYR A 41 6.33 -1.16 -8.75
CA TYR A 41 7.53 -1.05 -9.58
C TYR A 41 7.42 0.06 -10.62
N TYR A 42 6.24 0.23 -11.22
CA TYR A 42 5.99 1.35 -12.12
C TYR A 42 6.03 2.71 -11.40
N MET A 43 5.60 2.77 -10.14
CA MET A 43 5.76 3.97 -9.30
C MET A 43 7.24 4.27 -9.01
N LEU A 44 8.07 3.24 -8.83
CA LEU A 44 9.52 3.39 -8.60
C LEU A 44 10.31 3.69 -9.88
N ALA A 45 9.80 3.30 -11.05
CA ALA A 45 10.52 3.36 -12.33
C ALA A 45 11.04 4.76 -12.71
N PRO A 46 10.27 5.86 -12.57
CA PRO A 46 10.76 7.20 -12.89
C PRO A 46 11.98 7.61 -12.07
N PHE A 47 12.01 7.24 -10.79
CA PHE A 47 13.14 7.53 -9.91
C PHE A 47 14.34 6.64 -10.20
N TYR A 48 14.10 5.36 -10.49
CA TYR A 48 15.18 4.44 -10.86
C TYR A 48 15.83 4.84 -12.19
N SER A 49 15.04 5.31 -13.17
CA SER A 49 15.58 5.72 -14.48
C SER A 49 16.31 7.07 -14.42
N PHE A 50 15.75 8.06 -13.71
CA PHE A 50 16.26 9.43 -13.69
C PHE A 50 17.61 9.57 -12.98
N PHE A 51 17.87 8.81 -11.92
CA PHE A 51 19.10 8.94 -11.14
C PHE A 51 20.25 8.08 -11.71
N PRO A 52 21.49 8.61 -11.81
CA PRO A 52 22.65 7.82 -12.21
C PRO A 52 22.96 6.69 -11.24
N ASP A 53 22.98 6.99 -9.93
CA ASP A 53 23.06 5.98 -8.88
C ASP A 53 21.67 5.42 -8.59
N LYS A 54 21.51 4.13 -8.91
CA LYS A 54 20.25 3.40 -8.77
C LYS A 54 19.83 3.20 -7.31
N ASN A 55 20.78 3.11 -6.38
CA ASN A 55 20.48 3.06 -4.95
C ASN A 55 19.85 4.38 -4.49
N ILE A 56 20.46 5.50 -4.89
CA ILE A 56 19.96 6.83 -4.54
C ILE A 56 18.57 7.05 -5.15
N GLY A 57 18.38 6.69 -6.42
CA GLY A 57 17.08 6.79 -7.10
C GLY A 57 15.96 6.11 -6.31
N LEU A 58 16.14 4.85 -5.90
CA LEU A 58 15.13 4.16 -5.11
C LEU A 58 14.92 4.77 -3.72
N LYS A 59 15.98 5.23 -3.05
CA LYS A 59 15.86 5.91 -1.74
C LYS A 59 15.09 7.22 -1.84
N VAL A 60 15.30 7.98 -2.91
CA VAL A 60 14.53 9.19 -3.19
C VAL A 60 13.07 8.83 -3.44
N ALA A 61 12.79 7.77 -4.20
CA ALA A 61 11.42 7.29 -4.42
C ALA A 61 10.71 6.93 -3.10
N VAL A 62 11.39 6.15 -2.24
CA VAL A 62 10.89 5.78 -0.92
C VAL A 62 10.59 7.03 -0.10
N ALA A 63 11.54 7.96 0.01
CA ALA A 63 11.34 9.19 0.76
C ALA A 63 10.20 10.06 0.20
N PHE A 64 10.06 10.11 -1.14
CA PHE A 64 9.01 10.84 -1.82
C PHE A 64 7.62 10.28 -1.50
N TYR A 65 7.40 8.97 -1.71
CA TYR A 65 6.11 8.34 -1.43
C TYR A 65 5.79 8.31 0.06
N GLY A 66 6.81 8.20 0.92
CA GLY A 66 6.69 8.40 2.35
C GLY A 66 6.19 9.80 2.73
N GLY A 67 6.81 10.84 2.16
CA GLY A 67 6.38 12.22 2.35
C GLY A 67 4.96 12.47 1.83
N LEU A 68 4.63 11.91 0.66
CA LEU A 68 3.30 12.04 0.07
C LEU A 68 2.22 11.34 0.93
N THR A 69 2.50 10.15 1.44
CA THR A 69 1.61 9.44 2.38
C THR A 69 1.40 10.25 3.65
N SER A 70 2.47 10.82 4.22
CA SER A 70 2.40 11.70 5.39
C SER A 70 1.56 12.96 5.11
N LEU A 71 1.71 13.56 3.92
CA LEU A 71 0.92 14.71 3.50
C LEU A 71 -0.57 14.37 3.34
N ILE A 72 -0.91 13.21 2.77
CA ILE A 72 -2.30 12.75 2.65
C ILE A 72 -2.92 12.54 4.03
N LEU A 73 -2.17 11.98 4.99
CA LEU A 73 -2.64 11.84 6.36
C LEU A 73 -2.85 13.21 7.04
N PHE A 74 -1.93 14.15 6.83
CA PHE A 74 -2.10 15.53 7.29
C PHE A 74 -3.41 16.12 6.74
N THR A 75 -3.62 16.06 5.43
CA THR A 75 -4.83 16.61 4.80
C THR A 75 -6.10 15.85 5.17
N ALA A 76 -6.00 14.56 5.46
CA ALA A 76 -7.13 13.74 5.89
C ALA A 76 -7.64 14.19 7.27
N PHE A 77 -6.73 14.37 8.23
CA PHE A 77 -7.06 14.65 9.62
C PHE A 77 -7.12 16.14 9.96
N ARG A 78 -6.54 17.04 9.15
CA ARG A 78 -6.64 18.50 9.38
C ARG A 78 -8.08 19.03 9.37
N ARG A 79 -9.02 18.26 8.82
CA ARG A 79 -10.45 18.58 8.83
C ARG A 79 -10.99 18.83 10.24
N PHE A 80 -10.46 18.14 11.25
CA PHE A 80 -10.89 18.31 12.63
C PHE A 80 -10.18 19.50 13.29
N CYS A 81 -8.85 19.56 13.19
CA CYS A 81 -8.02 20.73 13.48
C CYS A 81 -6.63 20.56 12.88
N ASP A 82 -5.85 21.63 12.72
CA ASP A 82 -4.49 21.52 12.15
C ASP A 82 -3.57 20.62 13.01
N LEU A 83 -3.76 20.61 14.34
CA LEU A 83 -3.01 19.75 15.27
C LEU A 83 -3.29 18.26 15.04
N SER A 84 -4.53 17.84 14.72
CA SER A 84 -4.82 16.43 14.42
C SER A 84 -4.18 15.99 13.11
N GLY A 85 -4.16 16.88 12.10
CA GLY A 85 -3.42 16.68 10.87
C GLY A 85 -1.93 16.48 11.14
N LEU A 86 -1.30 17.42 11.85
CA LEU A 86 0.12 17.36 12.21
C LEU A 86 0.46 16.10 13.01
N THR A 87 -0.39 15.74 13.97
CA THR A 87 -0.20 14.55 14.81
C THR A 87 -0.23 13.28 13.97
N ALA A 88 -1.21 13.14 13.06
CA ALA A 88 -1.29 11.98 12.17
C ALA A 88 -0.08 11.88 11.24
N SER A 89 0.33 12.99 10.63
CA SER A 89 1.46 13.01 9.70
C SER A 89 2.81 12.75 10.37
N LEU A 90 3.04 13.34 11.55
CA LEU A 90 4.27 13.14 12.33
C LEU A 90 4.32 11.75 12.93
N THR A 91 3.20 11.23 13.47
CA THR A 91 3.12 9.86 13.98
C THR A 91 3.48 8.87 12.87
N PHE A 92 2.97 9.06 11.66
CA PHE A 92 3.38 8.24 10.52
C PHE A 92 4.88 8.39 10.20
N ALA A 93 5.36 9.62 10.04
CA ALA A 93 6.72 9.88 9.57
C ALA A 93 7.82 9.50 10.57
N LEU A 94 7.52 9.54 11.87
CA LEU A 94 8.46 9.30 12.96
C LEU A 94 8.25 7.94 13.64
N SER A 95 7.19 7.20 13.29
CA SER A 95 6.95 5.88 13.85
C SER A 95 8.12 4.93 13.51
N PRO A 96 8.70 4.25 14.52
CA PRO A 96 9.80 3.31 14.29
C PRO A 96 9.37 2.15 13.37
N PHE A 97 8.10 1.74 13.42
CA PHE A 97 7.56 0.70 12.54
C PHE A 97 7.50 1.16 11.09
N THR A 98 7.12 2.42 10.87
CA THR A 98 7.02 3.00 9.53
C THR A 98 8.41 3.24 8.93
N LEU A 99 9.37 3.68 9.75
CA LEU A 99 10.77 3.79 9.34
C LEU A 99 11.36 2.42 8.98
N ARG A 100 11.16 1.41 9.83
CA ARG A 100 11.62 0.05 9.53
C ARG A 100 10.99 -0.50 8.26
N LEU A 101 9.71 -0.25 8.02
CA LEU A 101 9.03 -0.68 6.79
C LEU A 101 9.64 -0.04 5.54
N ALA A 102 10.05 1.24 5.62
CA ALA A 102 10.69 1.93 4.52
C ALA A 102 12.07 1.39 4.16
N GLU A 103 12.76 0.80 5.13
CA GLU A 103 14.07 0.18 4.95
C GLU A 103 13.93 -1.26 4.48
N ASP A 104 13.17 -2.09 5.22
CA ASP A 104 13.06 -3.54 4.98
C ASP A 104 12.14 -3.90 3.81
N PHE A 105 11.02 -3.19 3.63
CA PHE A 105 9.91 -3.62 2.77
C PHE A 105 9.34 -2.48 1.92
N ILE A 106 10.09 -2.09 0.89
CA ILE A 106 9.79 -0.92 0.05
C ILE A 106 8.38 -0.97 -0.56
N LYS A 107 7.94 -2.12 -1.10
CA LYS A 107 6.59 -2.22 -1.69
C LYS A 107 5.49 -1.97 -0.67
N ASN A 108 5.63 -2.55 0.52
CA ASN A 108 4.68 -2.32 1.60
C ASN A 108 4.63 -0.83 1.94
N TYR A 109 5.80 -0.22 2.12
CA TYR A 109 5.90 1.18 2.49
C TYR A 109 5.29 2.13 1.45
N VAL A 110 5.68 1.98 0.17
CA VAL A 110 5.19 2.84 -0.91
C VAL A 110 3.68 2.69 -1.11
N SER A 111 3.15 1.48 -0.97
CA SER A 111 1.72 1.21 -1.14
C SER A 111 0.84 1.69 0.04
N LEU A 112 1.42 2.15 1.16
CA LEU A 112 0.65 2.82 2.22
C LEU A 112 -0.06 4.09 1.74
N ILE A 113 0.37 4.66 0.61
CA ILE A 113 -0.34 5.77 -0.03
C ILE A 113 -1.81 5.42 -0.32
N PHE A 114 -2.11 4.18 -0.71
CA PHE A 114 -3.48 3.75 -0.99
C PHE A 114 -4.32 3.68 0.29
N LEU A 115 -3.77 3.12 1.36
CA LEU A 115 -4.44 3.07 2.66
C LEU A 115 -4.69 4.49 3.21
N SER A 116 -3.71 5.39 3.12
CA SER A 116 -3.88 6.79 3.54
C SER A 116 -4.92 7.53 2.69
N THR A 117 -4.98 7.25 1.38
CA THR A 117 -5.98 7.83 0.48
C THR A 117 -7.38 7.30 0.80
N PHE A 118 -7.51 6.02 1.15
CA PHE A 118 -8.78 5.47 1.61
C PHE A 118 -9.25 6.16 2.90
N ILE A 119 -8.37 6.39 3.87
CA ILE A 119 -8.68 7.18 5.07
C ILE A 119 -9.11 8.61 4.69
N TYR A 120 -8.39 9.25 3.76
CA TYR A 120 -8.78 10.57 3.25
C TYR A 120 -10.20 10.56 2.65
N ILE A 121 -10.54 9.55 1.84
CA ILE A 121 -11.88 9.41 1.24
C ILE A 121 -12.95 9.33 2.32
N LEU A 122 -12.76 8.44 3.31
CA LEU A 122 -13.70 8.26 4.42
C LEU A 122 -13.96 9.56 5.20
N LEU A 123 -12.92 10.37 5.40
CA LEU A 123 -13.01 11.56 6.24
C LEU A 123 -13.43 12.82 5.48
N ASN A 124 -13.07 12.95 4.20
CA ASN A 124 -13.16 14.22 3.47
C ASN A 124 -14.17 14.25 2.33
N VAL A 125 -14.38 13.13 1.64
CA VAL A 125 -15.35 13.07 0.54
C VAL A 125 -16.76 13.10 1.12
N ARG A 126 -17.64 13.90 0.51
CA ARG A 126 -19.04 14.07 0.96
C ARG A 126 -20.07 13.43 0.05
N ASP A 127 -19.72 13.22 -1.21
CA ASP A 127 -20.61 12.56 -2.16
C ASP A 127 -20.45 11.04 -2.07
N ARG A 128 -21.55 10.34 -1.76
CA ARG A 128 -21.57 8.88 -1.59
C ARG A 128 -21.14 8.11 -2.84
N LYS A 129 -21.48 8.60 -4.04
CA LYS A 129 -21.14 7.92 -5.30
C LYS A 129 -19.64 8.08 -5.57
N ARG A 130 -19.11 9.29 -5.43
CA ARG A 130 -17.68 9.57 -5.56
C ARG A 130 -16.87 8.80 -4.53
N ALA A 131 -17.31 8.77 -3.28
CA ALA A 131 -16.62 8.02 -2.22
C ALA A 131 -16.58 6.51 -2.53
N ALA A 132 -17.69 5.95 -3.03
CA ALA A 132 -17.74 4.55 -3.44
C ALA A 132 -16.78 4.27 -4.61
N ILE A 133 -16.83 5.09 -5.67
CA ILE A 133 -15.98 4.94 -6.87
C ILE A 133 -14.50 5.06 -6.49
N TYR A 134 -14.12 6.10 -5.75
CA TYR A 134 -12.73 6.30 -5.35
C TYR A 134 -12.24 5.16 -4.46
N SER A 135 -13.05 4.68 -3.53
CA SER A 135 -12.68 3.55 -2.65
C SER A 135 -12.46 2.26 -3.44
N SER A 136 -13.28 1.99 -4.45
CA SER A 136 -13.09 0.86 -5.38
C SER A 136 -11.80 0.98 -6.18
N ILE A 137 -11.51 2.18 -6.73
CA ILE A 137 -10.26 2.43 -7.48
C ILE A 137 -9.04 2.21 -6.58
N ILE A 138 -9.10 2.71 -5.34
CA ILE A 138 -8.00 2.56 -4.37
C ILE A 138 -7.82 1.11 -3.95
N ALA A 139 -8.89 0.33 -3.80
CA ALA A 139 -8.79 -1.11 -3.52
C ALA A 139 -8.11 -1.87 -4.67
N ILE A 140 -8.45 -1.56 -5.93
CA ILE A 140 -7.80 -2.13 -7.13
C ILE A 140 -6.32 -1.72 -7.16
N ALA A 141 -6.02 -0.44 -6.96
CA ALA A 141 -4.65 0.05 -6.97
C ALA A 141 -3.80 -0.59 -5.85
N SER A 142 -4.38 -0.80 -4.67
CA SER A 142 -3.71 -1.51 -3.58
C SER A 142 -3.42 -2.97 -3.96
N ALA A 143 -4.36 -3.67 -4.58
CA ALA A 143 -4.18 -5.04 -5.06
C ALA A 143 -3.06 -5.17 -6.09
N LEU A 144 -2.99 -4.22 -7.03
CA LEU A 144 -1.94 -4.16 -8.05
C LEU A 144 -0.58 -3.74 -7.48
N SER A 145 -0.53 -3.24 -6.25
CA SER A 145 0.70 -2.73 -5.64
C SER A 145 1.41 -3.75 -4.80
N HIS A 146 0.72 -4.36 -3.82
CA HIS A 146 1.27 -5.39 -2.97
C HIS A 146 0.16 -6.15 -2.22
N VAL A 147 0.33 -7.47 -2.05
CA VAL A 147 -0.69 -8.35 -1.47
C VAL A 147 -0.99 -8.03 0.00
N LEU A 148 0.04 -7.72 0.80
CA LEU A 148 -0.14 -7.45 2.23
C LEU A 148 -0.87 -6.13 2.48
N THR A 149 -0.53 -5.07 1.75
CA THR A 149 -1.21 -3.76 1.92
C THR A 149 -2.64 -3.81 1.39
N PHE A 150 -2.87 -4.56 0.32
CA PHE A 150 -4.21 -4.94 -0.10
C PHE A 150 -4.99 -5.67 0.99
N GLY A 151 -4.40 -6.68 1.62
CA GLY A 151 -5.03 -7.43 2.73
C GLY A 151 -5.40 -6.52 3.90
N VAL A 152 -4.50 -5.61 4.29
CA VAL A 152 -4.77 -4.61 5.34
C VAL A 152 -5.91 -3.68 4.94
N LEU A 153 -5.95 -3.21 3.70
CA LEU A 153 -7.04 -2.36 3.19
C LEU A 153 -8.38 -3.10 3.18
N ALA A 154 -8.39 -4.37 2.74
CA ALA A 154 -9.57 -5.20 2.72
C ALA A 154 -10.14 -5.42 4.14
N LEU A 155 -9.28 -5.78 5.09
CA LEU A 155 -9.66 -5.95 6.49
C LEU A 155 -10.13 -4.63 7.12
N PHE A 156 -9.41 -3.53 6.87
CA PHE A 156 -9.77 -2.22 7.40
C PHE A 156 -11.12 -1.73 6.87
N SER A 157 -11.36 -1.86 5.55
CA SER A 157 -12.66 -1.50 4.96
C SER A 157 -13.81 -2.36 5.48
N LEU A 158 -13.60 -3.66 5.68
CA LEU A 158 -14.59 -4.56 6.28
C LEU A 158 -14.88 -4.18 7.74
N LEU A 159 -13.85 -3.86 8.53
CA LEU A 159 -14.02 -3.42 9.92
C LEU A 159 -14.85 -2.12 9.99
N ILE A 160 -14.51 -1.12 9.18
CA ILE A 160 -15.27 0.14 9.13
C ILE A 160 -16.71 -0.10 8.68
N LEU A 161 -16.94 -0.98 7.70
CA LEU A 161 -18.28 -1.36 7.28
C LEU A 161 -19.06 -1.98 8.45
N PHE A 162 -18.50 -2.96 9.14
CA PHE A 162 -19.15 -3.62 10.27
C PHE A 162 -19.48 -2.64 11.40
N LEU A 163 -18.55 -1.76 11.76
CA LEU A 163 -18.77 -0.72 12.76
C LEU A 163 -19.87 0.26 12.34
N SER A 164 -19.94 0.64 11.06
CA SER A 164 -20.98 1.53 10.53
C SER A 164 -22.38 0.90 10.62
N LEU A 165 -22.47 -0.42 10.43
CA LEU A 165 -23.72 -1.19 10.53
C LEU A 165 -24.17 -1.34 11.99
N ILE A 166 -23.26 -1.65 12.91
CA ILE A 166 -23.58 -1.80 14.35
C ILE A 166 -24.00 -0.48 14.96
N ARG A 167 -23.21 0.58 14.75
CA ARG A 167 -23.47 1.89 15.36
C ARG A 167 -24.68 2.59 14.75
N ARG A 168 -25.30 2.01 13.72
CA ARG A 168 -26.36 2.63 12.92
C ARG A 168 -25.98 4.06 12.54
N SER A 169 -24.73 4.25 12.12
CA SER A 169 -24.25 5.58 11.78
C SER A 169 -25.03 6.08 10.56
N ASP A 170 -25.63 7.27 10.66
CA ASP A 170 -26.32 7.91 9.54
C ASP A 170 -25.36 8.42 8.45
N ASP A 171 -24.05 8.26 8.64
CA ASP A 171 -23.04 8.59 7.63
C ASP A 171 -23.04 7.56 6.49
N LEU A 172 -23.96 7.77 5.55
CA LEU A 172 -24.06 7.00 4.33
C LEU A 172 -22.77 7.07 3.50
N VAL A 173 -21.95 8.11 3.62
CA VAL A 173 -20.72 8.20 2.81
C VAL A 173 -19.70 7.17 3.28
N VAL A 174 -19.46 7.12 4.60
CA VAL A 174 -18.57 6.12 5.20
C VAL A 174 -19.03 4.71 4.86
N ARG A 175 -20.33 4.43 5.00
CA ARG A 175 -20.91 3.11 4.70
C ARG A 175 -20.73 2.72 3.24
N TYR A 176 -21.00 3.62 2.29
CA TYR A 176 -20.85 3.32 0.86
C TYR A 176 -19.40 3.16 0.44
N ALA A 177 -18.49 3.99 0.97
CA ALA A 177 -17.06 3.89 0.73
C ALA A 177 -16.46 2.59 1.27
N SER A 178 -16.79 2.22 2.51
CA SER A 178 -16.31 0.99 3.13
C SER A 178 -16.92 -0.26 2.48
N ALA A 179 -18.21 -0.21 2.11
CA ALA A 179 -18.87 -1.28 1.37
C ALA A 179 -18.24 -1.49 -0.01
N SER A 180 -17.99 -0.43 -0.77
CA SER A 180 -17.42 -0.56 -2.11
C SER A 180 -15.98 -1.08 -2.08
N ALA A 181 -15.13 -0.59 -1.15
CA ALA A 181 -13.80 -1.14 -0.94
C ALA A 181 -13.84 -2.63 -0.52
N ALA A 182 -14.70 -3.00 0.43
CA ALA A 182 -14.79 -4.39 0.89
C ALA A 182 -15.31 -5.33 -0.22
N ILE A 183 -16.34 -4.92 -0.96
CA ILE A 183 -16.89 -5.71 -2.08
C ILE A 183 -15.85 -5.86 -3.18
N THR A 184 -15.18 -4.78 -3.58
CA THR A 184 -14.13 -4.85 -4.61
C THR A 184 -12.96 -5.72 -4.18
N SER A 185 -12.50 -5.58 -2.94
CA SER A 185 -11.47 -6.48 -2.37
C SER A 185 -11.92 -7.94 -2.37
N MET A 186 -13.17 -8.24 -2.02
CA MET A 186 -13.69 -9.60 -2.06
C MET A 186 -13.77 -10.14 -3.49
N MET A 187 -14.22 -9.32 -4.45
CA MET A 187 -14.25 -9.71 -5.86
C MET A 187 -12.85 -9.99 -6.41
N ILE A 188 -11.87 -9.15 -6.07
CA ILE A 188 -10.46 -9.36 -6.46
C ILE A 188 -9.95 -10.67 -5.85
N LEU A 189 -10.18 -10.90 -4.55
CA LEU A 189 -9.75 -12.12 -3.87
C LEU A 189 -10.37 -13.37 -4.51
N MET A 190 -11.69 -13.35 -4.76
CA MET A 190 -12.41 -14.40 -5.49
C MET A 190 -11.75 -14.66 -6.85
N ILE A 191 -11.59 -13.63 -7.67
CA ILE A 191 -10.95 -13.72 -8.98
C ILE A 191 -9.55 -14.32 -8.87
N SER A 192 -8.74 -13.86 -7.91
CA SER A 192 -7.39 -14.38 -7.69
C SER A 192 -7.38 -15.85 -7.28
N LEU A 193 -8.37 -16.32 -6.52
CA LEU A 193 -8.49 -17.73 -6.11
C LEU A 193 -8.95 -18.63 -7.27
N PHE A 194 -9.84 -18.15 -8.15
CA PHE A 194 -10.41 -18.94 -9.23
C PHE A 194 -9.61 -18.90 -10.54
N ILE A 195 -8.96 -17.77 -10.85
CA ILE A 195 -8.45 -17.52 -12.20
C ILE A 195 -6.98 -17.95 -12.36
N PHE A 196 -6.05 -17.70 -11.43
CA PHE A 196 -4.66 -18.16 -11.59
C PHE A 196 -3.82 -18.10 -10.30
N PRO A 197 -3.43 -19.23 -9.70
CA PRO A 197 -2.43 -19.27 -8.62
C PRO A 197 -1.03 -18.79 -9.02
N GLN A 198 -0.75 -18.74 -10.33
CA GLN A 198 0.55 -18.42 -10.91
C GLN A 198 0.85 -16.90 -10.90
N ILE A 199 -0.19 -16.05 -10.89
CA ILE A 199 -0.03 -14.57 -10.94
C ILE A 199 0.16 -13.99 -9.53
N THR A 200 -0.40 -14.62 -8.49
CA THR A 200 -0.25 -14.20 -7.09
C THR A 200 1.01 -14.79 -6.43
N GLY A 201 1.97 -15.30 -7.21
CA GLY A 201 3.28 -15.74 -6.71
C GLY A 201 3.23 -16.91 -5.73
N TYR A 202 2.27 -17.83 -5.84
CA TYR A 202 2.07 -18.95 -4.91
C TYR A 202 1.84 -18.56 -3.43
N ASP A 203 1.71 -17.29 -3.07
CA ASP A 203 1.52 -16.87 -1.67
C ASP A 203 0.16 -17.33 -1.10
N SER A 204 -0.87 -17.44 -1.94
CA SER A 204 -2.15 -18.08 -1.59
C SER A 204 -2.00 -19.57 -1.25
N PHE A 205 -1.00 -20.25 -1.84
CA PHE A 205 -0.63 -21.62 -1.47
C PHE A 205 0.18 -21.69 -0.17
N LYS A 206 0.89 -20.64 0.25
CA LYS A 206 1.55 -20.65 1.57
C LYS A 206 0.55 -20.79 2.70
N LEU A 207 -0.58 -20.08 2.64
CA LEU A 207 -1.62 -20.16 3.66
C LEU A 207 -2.24 -21.57 3.72
N LEU A 208 -2.53 -22.17 2.56
CA LEU A 208 -3.00 -23.56 2.47
C LEU A 208 -1.94 -24.57 2.90
N SER A 209 -0.66 -24.32 2.60
CA SER A 209 0.46 -25.17 3.03
C SER A 209 0.69 -25.10 4.54
N PHE A 210 0.49 -23.95 5.16
CA PHE A 210 0.52 -23.80 6.63
C PHE A 210 -0.61 -24.57 7.30
N LEU A 211 -1.80 -24.60 6.70
CA LEU A 211 -2.92 -25.40 7.22
C LEU A 211 -2.68 -26.90 7.03
N ASN A 212 -2.05 -27.30 5.93
CA ASN A 212 -1.75 -28.70 5.63
C ASN A 212 -0.50 -29.22 6.36
N GLN A 213 0.46 -28.35 6.70
CA GLN A 213 1.71 -28.69 7.39
C GLN A 213 2.12 -27.55 8.36
N PRO A 214 1.43 -27.39 9.51
CA PRO A 214 1.66 -26.27 10.43
C PRO A 214 3.04 -26.27 11.11
N PHE A 215 3.76 -27.40 11.08
CA PHE A 215 5.07 -27.57 11.70
C PHE A 215 5.96 -28.43 10.81
N VAL A 216 6.54 -27.86 9.76
CA VAL A 216 7.69 -28.49 9.10
C VAL A 216 8.94 -28.06 9.87
N ARG A 217 9.62 -29.04 10.50
CA ARG A 217 11.01 -28.93 10.96
C ARG A 217 11.94 -28.87 9.76
#